data_AF-A0A931DJI7-F1
#
_entry.id   AF-A0A931DJI7-F1
#
_cell.length_a   1.000
_cell.length_b   1.000
_cell.length_c   1.000
_cell.angle_alpha   90.00
_cell.angle_beta   90.00
_cell.angle_gamma   90.00
#
_symmetry.space_group_name_H-M   'P 1'
#
loop_
_entity.id
_entity.type
_entity.pdbx_description
1 polymer ?
#
loop_
_entity_poly.entity_id
_entity_poly.type
_entity_poly.pdbx_seq_one_letter_code
_entity_poly.pdbx_strand_id
1 'polypeptide(L)'
;MTGYPYQPLAKSWGASLQAPIDGIEKRLSVHEITYGAPLDAFAGADDDAKLKAAMSYAAAQTRPPAIVLASRAHTFTGGPYELYDGLRLVGSLGTTEREFASDGPQCVATVGGSALFSVPAAGVRNVWVSGLQFRAASSSVHFQTPVTDMARGPVIEDATFVDSAWVGFATVMHARHLRVRIDRTYVNEGTDTQFKLAGSDNFYWQSGGFLSSTRLAATKFYVWLTHMSRSQFGPLYITPEKATGIRIDGSYGGLVFNGTLLDCTGRDQTRACQGAAILITGGKGMVFDKLWFFNNAVRPASTGRNPVDRGQVFIRGSAGDLLFDGCQFSGFAAQTGYTPPGTPAIYAATGVTNVKVTAPLAPNAGTRLLQQQSSGIVSKYAADDWTLSVA
;
A
#
# COMPACT_ATOMS: atom_id res chain seq x y z
N MET A 1 -5.99 -9.12 -61.60
CA MET A 1 -6.05 -8.80 -60.16
C MET A 1 -5.64 -10.05 -59.41
N THR A 2 -4.37 -10.07 -59.01
CA THR A 2 -3.67 -11.21 -58.41
C THR A 2 -4.08 -11.37 -56.95
N GLY A 3 -4.53 -12.58 -56.59
CA GLY A 3 -4.96 -12.93 -55.25
C GLY A 3 -3.81 -12.88 -54.24
N TYR A 4 -4.10 -12.30 -53.07
CA TYR A 4 -3.24 -12.42 -51.89
C TYR A 4 -3.42 -13.81 -51.28
N PRO A 5 -2.35 -14.62 -51.15
CA PRO A 5 -2.44 -15.85 -50.37
C PRO A 5 -2.43 -15.50 -48.88
N TYR A 6 -3.55 -15.78 -48.21
CA TYR A 6 -3.59 -15.83 -46.74
C TYR A 6 -2.78 -17.05 -46.30
N GLN A 7 -1.54 -16.83 -45.84
CA GLN A 7 -0.79 -17.87 -45.13
C GLN A 7 -1.27 -17.88 -43.68
N PRO A 8 -1.80 -19.00 -43.16
CA PRO A 8 -2.07 -19.11 -41.73
C PRO A 8 -0.75 -19.00 -40.97
N LEU A 9 -0.71 -18.12 -39.96
CA LEU A 9 0.37 -18.04 -38.99
C LEU A 9 0.68 -19.45 -38.49
N ALA A 10 1.92 -19.89 -38.70
CA ALA A 10 2.41 -21.15 -38.18
C ALA A 10 2.13 -21.22 -36.68
N LYS A 11 1.42 -22.27 -36.24
CA LYS A 11 1.31 -22.65 -34.84
C LYS A 11 2.72 -23.00 -34.33
N SER A 12 3.49 -22.02 -33.87
CA SER A 12 4.65 -22.27 -33.01
C SER A 12 4.19 -22.40 -31.57
N TRP A 13 3.47 -23.48 -31.27
CA TRP A 13 3.38 -24.00 -29.90
C TRP A 13 4.70 -24.72 -29.62
N GLY A 14 5.67 -24.01 -29.05
CA GLY A 14 6.99 -24.62 -28.86
C GLY A 14 8.09 -23.74 -28.28
N ALA A 15 7.76 -22.69 -27.54
CA ALA A 15 8.63 -22.13 -26.52
C ALA A 15 7.73 -21.29 -25.62
N SER A 16 7.63 -21.65 -24.34
CA SER A 16 7.12 -20.67 -23.38
C SER A 16 8.01 -19.44 -23.53
N LEU A 17 7.40 -18.28 -23.75
CA LEU A 17 8.03 -17.03 -23.34
C LEU A 17 8.17 -17.17 -21.82
N GLN A 18 9.30 -17.72 -21.36
CA GLN A 18 9.72 -17.56 -19.98
C GLN A 18 9.62 -16.07 -19.69
N ALA A 19 8.78 -15.75 -18.70
CA ALA A 19 8.48 -14.38 -18.37
C ALA A 19 9.79 -13.60 -18.15
N PRO A 20 9.84 -12.30 -18.44
CA PRO A 20 11.00 -11.44 -18.12
C PRO A 20 11.46 -11.53 -16.65
N ILE A 21 10.61 -12.08 -15.78
CA ILE A 21 10.82 -12.34 -14.36
C ILE A 21 11.90 -13.43 -14.13
N ASP A 22 11.90 -14.53 -14.88
CA ASP A 22 12.90 -15.60 -14.78
C ASP A 22 14.33 -15.07 -15.09
N GLY A 23 14.41 -14.06 -15.94
CA GLY A 23 15.65 -13.37 -16.28
C GLY A 23 16.15 -12.40 -15.20
N ILE A 24 15.27 -11.87 -14.35
CA ILE A 24 15.63 -10.98 -13.25
C ILE A 24 16.16 -11.78 -12.06
N GLU A 25 15.49 -12.85 -11.66
CA GLU A 25 15.95 -13.71 -10.56
C GLU A 25 17.33 -14.32 -10.87
N LYS A 26 17.55 -14.72 -12.13
CA LYS A 26 18.84 -15.26 -12.61
C LYS A 26 19.93 -14.20 -12.75
N ARG A 27 19.57 -12.91 -12.90
CA ARG A 27 20.53 -11.78 -12.90
C ARG A 27 20.85 -11.33 -11.47
N LEU A 28 19.86 -11.34 -10.58
CA LEU A 28 20.02 -11.08 -9.15
C LEU A 28 20.91 -12.14 -8.50
N SER A 29 20.78 -13.42 -8.88
CA SER A 29 21.63 -14.49 -8.35
C SER A 29 23.11 -14.34 -8.70
N VAL A 30 23.43 -13.86 -9.91
CA VAL A 30 24.80 -13.55 -10.31
C VAL A 30 25.31 -12.26 -9.62
N HIS A 31 24.41 -11.32 -9.32
CA HIS A 31 24.77 -10.06 -8.66
C HIS A 31 25.00 -10.22 -7.16
N GLU A 32 24.23 -11.04 -6.46
CA GLU A 32 24.41 -11.34 -5.03
C GLU A 32 25.72 -12.10 -4.76
N ILE A 33 26.09 -13.05 -5.63
CA ILE A 33 27.33 -13.83 -5.50
C ILE A 33 28.58 -13.00 -5.85
N THR A 34 28.46 -11.96 -6.69
CA THR A 34 29.61 -11.18 -7.18
C THR A 34 29.72 -9.76 -6.57
N TYR A 35 28.64 -9.18 -6.05
CA TYR A 35 28.57 -7.77 -5.60
C TYR A 35 27.83 -7.57 -4.26
N GLY A 36 27.43 -8.64 -3.58
CA GLY A 36 26.86 -8.59 -2.22
C GLY A 36 27.94 -8.71 -1.14
N ALA A 37 27.74 -8.01 -0.02
CA ALA A 37 28.50 -8.15 1.21
C ALA A 37 27.62 -8.88 2.26
N PRO A 38 27.90 -10.16 2.57
CA PRO A 38 27.14 -10.90 3.58
C PRO A 38 27.23 -10.23 4.94
N LEU A 39 26.09 -9.97 5.59
CA LEU A 39 26.04 -9.34 6.92
C LEU A 39 26.89 -10.13 7.94
N ASP A 40 26.86 -11.45 7.84
CA ASP A 40 27.57 -12.36 8.74
C ASP A 40 29.09 -12.38 8.56
N ALA A 41 29.62 -11.77 7.50
CA ALA A 41 31.06 -11.61 7.30
C ALA A 41 31.64 -10.40 8.05
N PHE A 42 30.81 -9.50 8.55
CA PHE A 42 31.27 -8.34 9.31
C PHE A 42 31.57 -8.71 10.77
N ALA A 43 32.60 -8.07 11.34
CA ALA A 43 32.94 -8.24 12.75
C ALA A 43 31.86 -7.59 13.63
N GLY A 44 31.51 -8.27 14.73
CA GLY A 44 30.52 -7.80 15.70
C GLY A 44 30.05 -8.95 16.59
N ALA A 45 29.81 -8.67 17.87
CA ALA A 45 29.33 -9.68 18.82
C ALA A 45 27.86 -10.05 18.58
N ASP A 46 27.08 -9.14 18.01
CA ASP A 46 25.65 -9.28 17.72
C ASP A 46 25.30 -8.73 16.33
N ASP A 47 24.04 -8.94 15.93
CA ASP A 47 23.52 -8.51 14.64
C ASP A 47 23.48 -6.97 14.49
N ASP A 48 23.29 -6.23 15.58
CA ASP A 48 23.32 -4.77 15.60
C ASP A 48 24.72 -4.22 15.26
N ALA A 49 25.77 -4.77 15.88
CA ALA A 49 27.16 -4.40 15.63
C ALA A 49 27.57 -4.75 14.19
N LYS A 50 27.15 -5.92 13.70
CA LYS A 50 27.37 -6.34 12.31
C LYS A 50 26.66 -5.43 11.32
N LEU A 51 25.40 -5.08 11.56
CA LEU A 51 24.63 -4.20 10.68
C LEU A 51 25.27 -2.81 10.62
N LYS A 52 25.66 -2.27 11.77
CA LYS A 52 26.38 -1.00 11.84
C LYS A 52 27.69 -1.02 11.05
N ALA A 53 28.49 -2.08 11.20
CA ALA A 53 29.73 -2.25 10.46
C ALA A 53 29.50 -2.38 8.94
N ALA A 54 28.50 -3.16 8.55
CA ALA A 54 28.12 -3.37 7.16
C ALA A 54 27.63 -2.08 6.48
N MET A 55 26.77 -1.32 7.17
CA MET A 55 26.27 -0.03 6.67
C MET A 55 27.41 0.99 6.54
N SER A 56 28.30 1.08 7.53
CA SER A 56 29.47 1.97 7.47
C SER A 56 30.39 1.62 6.30
N TYR A 57 30.71 0.33 6.13
CA TYR A 57 31.52 -0.15 5.02
C TYR A 57 30.89 0.18 3.66
N ALA A 58 29.60 -0.13 3.48
CA ALA A 58 28.91 0.05 2.22
C ALA A 58 28.72 1.53 1.86
N ALA A 59 28.40 2.38 2.84
CA ALA A 59 28.30 3.83 2.66
C ALA A 59 29.63 4.48 2.24
N ALA A 60 30.77 3.88 2.61
CA ALA A 60 32.09 4.37 2.21
C ALA A 60 32.50 3.98 0.78
N GLN A 61 31.75 3.11 0.10
CA GLN A 61 32.08 2.67 -1.26
C GLN A 61 31.52 3.64 -2.32
N THR A 62 32.27 3.85 -3.40
CA THR A 62 31.79 4.62 -4.57
C THR A 62 30.57 3.96 -5.23
N ARG A 63 30.47 2.63 -5.14
CA ARG A 63 29.33 1.83 -5.59
C ARG A 63 28.90 0.96 -4.42
N PRO A 64 27.96 1.42 -3.57
CA PRO A 64 27.55 0.67 -2.40
C PRO A 64 27.11 -0.75 -2.76
N PRO A 65 27.75 -1.79 -2.20
CA PRO A 65 27.33 -3.18 -2.39
C PRO A 65 26.02 -3.44 -1.64
N ALA A 66 25.31 -4.50 -2.03
CA ALA A 66 24.16 -4.94 -1.26
C ALA A 66 24.59 -5.62 0.04
N ILE A 67 23.99 -5.24 1.16
CA ILE A 67 24.13 -5.95 2.43
C ILE A 67 23.17 -7.12 2.39
N VAL A 68 23.71 -8.34 2.39
CA VAL A 68 22.92 -9.58 2.23
C VAL A 68 22.72 -10.23 3.59
N LEU A 69 21.47 -10.35 4.03
CA LEU A 69 21.13 -11.05 5.26
C LEU A 69 20.94 -12.54 4.97
N ALA A 70 21.58 -13.38 5.78
CA ALA A 70 21.44 -14.83 5.68
C ALA A 70 20.01 -15.30 6.01
N SER A 71 19.63 -16.48 5.49
CA SER A 71 18.38 -17.20 5.81
C SER A 71 18.35 -17.70 7.26
N ARG A 72 18.27 -16.78 8.21
CA ARG A 72 18.13 -17.02 9.64
C ARG A 72 17.34 -15.88 10.29
N ALA A 73 17.03 -16.05 11.57
CA ALA A 73 16.55 -14.95 12.39
C ALA A 73 17.70 -13.98 12.68
N HIS A 74 17.42 -12.69 12.55
CA HIS A 74 18.26 -11.56 12.94
C HIS A 74 17.55 -10.75 14.02
N THR A 75 18.31 -10.11 14.91
CA THR A 75 17.77 -9.22 15.94
C THR A 75 18.44 -7.86 15.86
N PHE A 76 17.66 -6.81 15.60
CA PHE A 76 18.13 -5.43 15.53
C PHE A 76 17.44 -4.58 16.60
N THR A 77 18.19 -4.17 17.61
CA THR A 77 17.70 -3.37 18.75
C THR A 77 18.43 -2.04 18.93
N GLY A 78 19.50 -1.82 18.17
CA GLY A 78 20.40 -0.66 18.26
C GLY A 78 20.04 0.53 17.38
N GLY A 79 18.91 0.48 16.66
CA GLY A 79 18.45 1.56 15.78
C GLY A 79 18.09 2.88 16.52
N PRO A 80 17.75 3.94 15.76
CA PRO A 80 17.61 3.96 14.32
C PRO A 80 18.95 4.09 13.59
N TYR A 81 19.13 3.29 12.54
CA TYR A 81 20.24 3.41 11.61
C TYR A 81 19.91 4.44 10.54
N GLU A 82 20.80 5.41 10.32
CA GLU A 82 20.60 6.42 9.29
C GLU A 82 20.72 5.80 7.90
N LEU A 83 19.71 5.98 7.05
CA LEU A 83 19.75 5.60 5.64
C LEU A 83 20.78 6.47 4.90
N TYR A 84 21.47 5.88 3.93
CA TYR A 84 22.43 6.58 3.07
C TYR A 84 22.14 6.31 1.59
N ASP A 85 22.66 7.19 0.72
CA ASP A 85 22.44 7.10 -0.72
C ASP A 85 22.96 5.79 -1.29
N GLY A 86 22.09 5.06 -1.99
CA GLY A 86 22.45 3.77 -2.58
C GLY A 86 22.43 2.58 -1.63
N LEU A 87 21.93 2.73 -0.39
CA LEU A 87 21.74 1.59 0.52
C LEU A 87 20.96 0.48 -0.17
N ARG A 88 21.50 -0.74 -0.17
CA ARG A 88 20.77 -1.95 -0.56
C ARG A 88 20.80 -2.95 0.58
N LEU A 89 19.63 -3.37 1.06
CA LEU A 89 19.47 -4.39 2.08
C LEU A 89 18.60 -5.50 1.52
N VAL A 90 19.17 -6.70 1.38
CA VAL A 90 18.48 -7.81 0.72
C VAL A 90 18.52 -9.07 1.57
N GLY A 91 17.43 -9.83 1.56
CA GLY A 91 17.45 -11.22 2.02
C GLY A 91 18.20 -12.09 1.03
N SER A 92 18.65 -13.26 1.48
CA SER A 92 19.28 -14.25 0.61
C SER A 92 18.33 -14.77 -0.48
N LEU A 93 18.84 -15.10 -1.66
CA LEU A 93 18.11 -15.81 -2.72
C LEU A 93 16.97 -16.74 -2.28
N GLY A 94 15.79 -16.53 -2.86
CA GLY A 94 14.60 -17.34 -2.61
C GLY A 94 13.81 -16.94 -1.37
N THR A 95 14.30 -16.01 -0.54
CA THR A 95 13.51 -15.41 0.54
C THR A 95 12.58 -14.35 -0.05
N THR A 96 11.29 -14.64 -0.13
CA THR A 96 10.26 -13.65 -0.48
C THR A 96 9.40 -13.33 0.73
N GLU A 97 8.58 -12.28 0.66
CA GLU A 97 7.43 -12.22 1.54
C GLU A 97 6.58 -13.47 1.31
N ARG A 98 6.24 -14.16 2.39
CA ARG A 98 5.28 -15.25 2.39
C ARG A 98 4.55 -15.21 3.72
N GLU A 99 3.45 -14.48 3.76
CA GLU A 99 2.39 -14.81 4.70
C GLU A 99 2.09 -16.32 4.54
N PHE A 100 2.20 -17.11 5.61
CA PHE A 100 1.84 -18.54 5.70
C PHE A 100 2.86 -19.65 5.35
N ALA A 101 4.10 -19.38 4.96
CA ALA A 101 5.07 -20.47 4.70
C ALA A 101 6.18 -20.53 5.77
N SER A 102 6.05 -21.39 6.78
CA SER A 102 7.13 -21.69 7.76
C SER A 102 8.26 -22.55 7.18
N ASP A 103 8.04 -23.17 6.02
CA ASP A 103 8.82 -24.35 5.59
C ASP A 103 9.80 -24.04 4.44
N GLY A 104 10.20 -22.78 4.27
CA GLY A 104 11.13 -22.33 3.22
C GLY A 104 12.25 -21.42 3.75
N PRO A 105 13.24 -21.07 2.93
CA PRO A 105 14.26 -20.09 3.31
C PRO A 105 13.57 -18.77 3.70
N GLN A 106 13.87 -18.29 4.90
CA GLN A 106 13.35 -17.02 5.41
C GLN A 106 14.47 -16.17 5.99
N CYS A 107 14.43 -14.89 5.69
CA CYS A 107 15.21 -13.88 6.40
C CYS A 107 14.27 -13.05 7.26
N VAL A 108 14.28 -13.32 8.57
CA VAL A 108 13.40 -12.65 9.54
C VAL A 108 14.23 -11.72 10.41
N ALA A 109 13.96 -10.42 10.37
CA ALA A 109 14.60 -9.42 11.21
C ALA A 109 13.63 -8.94 12.29
N THR A 110 13.90 -9.29 13.54
CA THR A 110 13.15 -8.77 14.69
C THR A 110 13.73 -7.41 15.07
N VAL A 111 12.90 -6.37 15.01
CA VAL A 111 13.27 -4.98 15.31
C VAL A 111 12.76 -4.60 16.69
N GLY A 112 13.63 -4.12 17.57
CA GLY A 112 13.29 -3.70 18.94
C GLY A 112 13.95 -2.39 19.34
N GLY A 113 13.72 -1.95 20.58
CA GLY A 113 14.31 -0.75 21.17
C GLY A 113 13.71 0.56 20.64
N SER A 114 13.88 0.83 19.34
CA SER A 114 13.37 2.02 18.67
C SER A 114 13.01 1.70 17.20
N ALA A 115 12.97 2.71 16.32
CA ALA A 115 12.79 2.45 14.89
C ALA A 115 14.01 1.77 14.27
N LEU A 116 13.85 0.96 13.22
CA LEU A 116 15.02 0.37 12.52
C LEU A 116 15.82 1.43 11.77
N PHE A 117 15.14 2.26 10.97
CA PHE A 117 15.79 3.26 10.12
C PHE A 117 15.35 4.69 10.42
N SER A 118 16.24 5.66 10.19
CA SER A 118 15.91 7.08 10.10
C SER A 118 16.30 7.62 8.72
N VAL A 119 15.51 8.58 8.21
CA VAL A 119 15.88 9.32 7.00
C VAL A 119 16.69 10.54 7.43
N PRO A 120 17.91 10.75 6.91
CA PRO A 120 18.69 11.95 7.21
C PRO A 120 17.93 13.21 6.78
N ALA A 121 18.19 14.34 7.44
CA ALA A 121 17.51 15.61 7.15
C ALA A 121 17.66 16.06 5.68
N ALA A 122 18.79 15.72 5.05
CA ALA A 122 19.06 16.00 3.64
C ALA A 122 18.20 15.16 2.67
N GLY A 123 17.47 14.15 3.16
CA GLY A 123 16.86 13.13 2.33
C GLY A 123 17.87 12.06 1.91
N VAL A 124 17.37 11.03 1.22
CA VAL A 124 18.17 9.89 0.76
C VAL A 124 17.70 9.43 -0.60
N ARG A 125 18.60 8.87 -1.41
CA ARG A 125 18.33 8.42 -2.78
C ARG A 125 18.68 6.96 -2.99
N ASN A 126 18.00 6.33 -3.96
CA ASN A 126 18.39 5.03 -4.52
C ASN A 126 18.48 3.91 -3.46
N VAL A 127 17.57 3.93 -2.48
CA VAL A 127 17.46 2.90 -1.45
C VAL A 127 16.77 1.66 -2.01
N TRP A 128 17.26 0.47 -1.69
CA TRP A 128 16.66 -0.80 -2.10
C TRP A 128 16.51 -1.74 -0.91
N VAL A 129 15.29 -2.17 -0.62
CA VAL A 129 15.01 -3.20 0.40
C VAL A 129 14.22 -4.33 -0.25
N SER A 130 14.70 -5.57 -0.14
CA SER A 130 14.08 -6.70 -0.82
C SER A 130 14.18 -8.02 -0.08
N GLY A 131 13.13 -8.85 -0.12
CA GLY A 131 13.20 -10.24 0.31
C GLY A 131 13.34 -10.43 1.82
N LEU A 132 12.85 -9.48 2.62
CA LEU A 132 13.03 -9.47 4.07
C LEU A 132 11.69 -9.44 4.80
N GLN A 133 11.60 -10.21 5.88
CA GLN A 133 10.47 -10.15 6.80
C GLN A 133 10.89 -9.41 8.07
N PHE A 134 10.31 -8.25 8.30
CA PHE A 134 10.51 -7.48 9.52
C PHE A 134 9.40 -7.78 10.52
N ARG A 135 9.79 -8.03 11.77
CA ARG A 135 8.86 -8.20 12.90
C ARG A 135 9.18 -7.19 13.98
N ALA A 136 8.20 -6.46 14.46
CA ALA A 136 8.37 -5.61 15.62
C ALA A 136 8.39 -6.44 16.91
N ALA A 137 9.36 -6.18 17.78
CA ALA A 137 9.45 -6.79 19.11
C ALA A 137 8.34 -6.30 20.06
N SER A 138 7.77 -5.12 19.78
CA SER A 138 6.63 -4.57 20.50
C SER A 138 5.78 -3.66 19.59
N SER A 139 4.55 -3.36 20.03
CA SER A 139 3.65 -2.47 19.28
C SER A 139 3.99 -0.99 19.31
N SER A 140 5.12 -0.60 19.90
CA SER A 140 5.63 0.78 19.88
C SER A 140 6.79 0.96 18.91
N VAL A 141 7.27 -0.12 18.29
CA VAL A 141 8.40 -0.08 17.36
C VAL A 141 7.92 0.34 15.97
N HIS A 142 8.71 1.17 15.30
CA HIS A 142 8.48 1.62 13.93
C HIS A 142 9.50 0.98 12.99
N PHE A 143 9.15 0.75 11.73
CA PHE A 143 10.17 0.31 10.76
C PHE A 143 11.10 1.48 10.42
N GLN A 144 10.50 2.63 10.12
CA GLN A 144 11.21 3.90 9.94
C GLN A 144 10.73 4.92 10.97
N THR A 145 11.65 5.75 11.50
CA THR A 145 11.30 6.93 12.29
C THR A 145 10.25 7.75 11.56
N PRO A 146 9.06 7.97 12.14
CA PRO A 146 7.99 8.64 11.43
C PRO A 146 8.32 10.10 11.07
N VAL A 147 8.21 10.46 9.79
CA VAL A 147 8.25 11.87 9.37
C VAL A 147 6.97 12.56 9.80
N THR A 148 7.09 13.57 10.66
CA THR A 148 5.94 14.30 11.21
C THR A 148 5.51 15.49 10.34
N ASP A 149 6.48 16.21 9.75
CA ASP A 149 6.23 17.29 8.79
C ASP A 149 6.18 16.74 7.35
N MET A 150 4.99 16.37 6.89
CA MET A 150 4.79 15.83 5.53
C MET A 150 4.93 16.88 4.42
N ALA A 151 5.02 18.17 4.76
CA ALA A 151 5.18 19.25 3.80
C ALA A 151 6.66 19.59 3.55
N ARG A 152 7.50 19.54 4.59
CA ARG A 152 8.90 19.99 4.55
C ARG A 152 9.93 18.97 5.03
N GLY A 153 9.50 17.82 5.54
CA GLY A 153 10.39 16.78 6.05
C GLY A 153 11.32 16.19 4.99
N PRO A 154 12.23 15.28 5.38
CA PRO A 154 13.16 14.66 4.45
C PRO A 154 12.43 13.81 3.40
N VAL A 155 13.04 13.68 2.23
CA VAL A 155 12.47 12.94 1.08
C VAL A 155 13.31 11.70 0.82
N ILE A 156 12.63 10.58 0.59
CA ILE A 156 13.24 9.37 0.01
C ILE A 156 12.99 9.41 -1.49
N GLU A 157 14.04 9.40 -2.28
CA GLU A 157 13.98 9.51 -3.75
C GLU A 157 14.49 8.23 -4.41
N ASP A 158 13.88 7.83 -5.53
CA ASP A 158 14.36 6.72 -6.37
C ASP A 158 14.52 5.39 -5.63
N ALA A 159 13.70 5.15 -4.61
CA ALA A 159 13.80 3.96 -3.77
C ALA A 159 12.87 2.84 -4.21
N THR A 160 13.21 1.60 -3.86
CA THR A 160 12.38 0.41 -4.08
C THR A 160 12.32 -0.44 -2.82
N PHE A 161 11.10 -0.75 -2.38
CA PHE A 161 10.80 -1.70 -1.32
C PHE A 161 9.95 -2.81 -1.91
N VAL A 162 10.48 -4.02 -1.97
CA VAL A 162 9.82 -5.10 -2.70
C VAL A 162 9.95 -6.43 -1.98
N ASP A 163 9.01 -7.36 -2.17
CA ASP A 163 9.09 -8.72 -1.61
C ASP A 163 9.35 -8.70 -0.09
N SER A 164 8.73 -7.74 0.60
CA SER A 164 9.00 -7.44 2.01
C SER A 164 7.76 -7.60 2.86
N ALA A 165 7.94 -8.12 4.08
CA ALA A 165 6.87 -8.23 5.06
C ALA A 165 7.14 -7.31 6.28
N TRP A 166 6.10 -6.69 6.83
CA TRP A 166 6.15 -5.94 8.09
C TRP A 166 5.05 -6.41 9.02
N VAL A 167 5.42 -6.96 10.17
CA VAL A 167 4.48 -7.53 11.14
C VAL A 167 4.63 -6.87 12.51
N GLY A 168 3.52 -6.40 13.07
CA GLY A 168 3.44 -5.94 14.45
C GLY A 168 3.89 -4.49 14.70
N PHE A 169 4.34 -3.77 13.67
CA PHE A 169 4.87 -2.40 13.80
C PHE A 169 3.78 -1.38 14.15
N ALA A 170 4.15 -0.37 14.95
CA ALA A 170 3.34 0.82 15.13
C ALA A 170 3.07 1.49 13.77
N THR A 171 4.13 1.77 13.01
CA THR A 171 4.04 2.28 11.64
C THR A 171 5.12 1.64 10.79
N VAL A 172 4.83 1.43 9.50
CA VAL A 172 5.82 0.98 8.52
C VAL A 172 6.58 2.21 7.98
N MET A 173 5.90 3.10 7.27
CA MET A 173 6.51 4.30 6.69
C MET A 173 5.60 5.50 6.82
N HIS A 174 6.06 6.52 7.56
CA HIS A 174 5.55 7.88 7.44
C HIS A 174 6.63 8.68 6.74
N ALA A 175 6.43 8.98 5.46
CA ALA A 175 7.52 9.40 4.59
C ALA A 175 7.06 10.26 3.41
N ARG A 176 7.94 11.17 2.96
CA ARG A 176 7.80 11.89 1.70
C ARG A 176 8.60 11.15 0.64
N HIS A 177 7.97 10.84 -0.48
CA HIS A 177 8.51 9.98 -1.52
C HIS A 177 8.51 10.68 -2.88
N LEU A 178 9.61 10.53 -3.62
CA LEU A 178 9.72 10.92 -5.02
C LEU A 178 10.23 9.74 -5.84
N ARG A 179 9.45 9.29 -6.83
CA ARG A 179 9.83 8.14 -7.68
C ARG A 179 10.13 6.85 -6.89
N VAL A 180 9.41 6.64 -5.79
CA VAL A 180 9.53 5.44 -4.96
C VAL A 180 8.59 4.36 -5.46
N ARG A 181 9.07 3.12 -5.40
CA ARG A 181 8.31 1.90 -5.65
C ARG A 181 8.13 1.10 -4.37
N ILE A 182 6.90 0.68 -4.08
CA ILE A 182 6.60 -0.31 -3.02
C ILE A 182 5.77 -1.41 -3.68
N ASP A 183 6.19 -2.67 -3.67
CA ASP A 183 5.50 -3.74 -4.42
C ASP A 183 5.62 -5.10 -3.74
N ARG A 184 4.64 -5.98 -3.95
CA ARG A 184 4.65 -7.37 -3.43
C ARG A 184 5.02 -7.38 -1.95
N THR A 185 4.20 -6.71 -1.16
CA THR A 185 4.44 -6.54 0.27
C THR A 185 3.34 -7.13 1.10
N TYR A 186 3.69 -7.61 2.27
CA TYR A 186 2.75 -8.09 3.27
C TYR A 186 2.85 -7.24 4.54
N VAL A 187 1.75 -6.65 5.01
CA VAL A 187 1.71 -5.86 6.25
C VAL A 187 0.63 -6.40 7.16
N ASN A 188 1.00 -6.79 8.38
CA ASN A 188 0.05 -7.35 9.34
C ASN A 188 0.23 -6.87 10.77
N GLU A 189 -0.86 -6.93 11.54
CA GLU A 189 -0.88 -6.73 13.00
C GLU A 189 -0.30 -5.39 13.48
N GLY A 190 -0.34 -4.38 12.62
CA GLY A 190 0.13 -3.05 12.94
C GLY A 190 -0.81 -2.28 13.87
N THR A 191 -0.28 -1.37 14.70
CA THR A 191 -1.04 -0.73 15.80
C THR A 191 -1.35 0.75 15.61
N ASP A 192 -0.71 1.42 14.66
CA ASP A 192 -1.05 2.78 14.21
C ASP A 192 -1.13 2.84 12.67
N THR A 193 -1.25 4.03 12.08
CA THR A 193 -1.36 4.18 10.64
C THR A 193 -0.11 3.62 9.96
N GLN A 194 -0.27 2.56 9.16
CA GLN A 194 0.88 1.80 8.66
C GLN A 194 1.69 2.61 7.65
N PHE A 195 1.00 3.20 6.68
CA PHE A 195 1.60 4.09 5.69
C PHE A 195 0.98 5.48 5.77
N LYS A 196 1.80 6.50 6.01
CA LYS A 196 1.42 7.91 5.85
C LYS A 196 2.35 8.55 4.82
N LEU A 197 1.84 8.79 3.62
CA LEU A 197 2.66 9.11 2.46
C LEU A 197 2.34 10.49 1.88
N ALA A 198 3.37 11.14 1.35
CA ALA A 198 3.29 12.36 0.56
C ALA A 198 4.31 12.34 -0.57
N GLY A 199 4.18 13.24 -1.53
CA GLY A 199 5.15 13.45 -2.61
C GLY A 199 4.57 13.14 -3.99
N SER A 200 5.42 12.73 -4.92
CA SER A 200 5.01 12.58 -6.32
C SER A 200 5.73 11.50 -7.12
N ASP A 201 5.14 11.14 -8.27
CA ASP A 201 5.77 10.28 -9.28
C ASP A 201 6.05 8.85 -8.77
N ASN A 202 5.31 8.42 -7.75
CA ASN A 202 5.49 7.12 -7.08
C ASN A 202 4.63 5.99 -7.67
N PHE A 203 5.10 4.75 -7.53
CA PHE A 203 4.46 3.53 -7.99
C PHE A 203 4.27 2.56 -6.82
N TYR A 204 3.07 2.53 -6.25
CA TYR A 204 2.77 1.67 -5.11
C TYR A 204 1.87 0.51 -5.53
N TRP A 205 2.22 -0.70 -5.08
CA TRP A 205 1.49 -1.96 -5.24
C TRP A 205 1.02 -2.24 -6.66
N GLN A 206 1.78 -1.80 -7.68
CA GLN A 206 1.55 -2.10 -9.10
C GLN A 206 1.61 -3.61 -9.39
N SER A 207 2.37 -4.36 -8.57
CA SER A 207 2.45 -5.83 -8.62
C SER A 207 1.69 -6.50 -7.47
N GLY A 208 0.79 -5.76 -6.82
CA GLY A 208 0.00 -6.23 -5.69
C GLY A 208 0.67 -6.08 -4.33
N GLY A 209 -0.11 -6.38 -3.29
CA GLY A 209 0.29 -6.38 -1.89
C GLY A 209 -0.91 -6.67 -1.00
N PHE A 210 -0.65 -6.94 0.28
CA PHE A 210 -1.69 -7.27 1.25
C PHE A 210 -1.49 -6.54 2.58
N LEU A 211 -2.53 -5.90 3.08
CA LEU A 211 -2.56 -5.16 4.34
C LEU A 211 -3.72 -5.65 5.23
N SER A 212 -3.43 -6.10 6.44
CA SER A 212 -4.42 -6.47 7.46
C SER A 212 -3.94 -6.11 8.87
N SER A 213 -4.85 -5.96 9.82
CA SER A 213 -4.50 -5.80 11.24
C SER A 213 -5.74 -5.84 12.12
N THR A 214 -5.77 -6.78 13.07
CA THR A 214 -6.84 -6.84 14.08
C THR A 214 -6.69 -5.78 15.19
N ARG A 215 -5.56 -5.07 15.20
CA ARG A 215 -5.10 -4.19 16.30
C ARG A 215 -5.28 -2.70 16.02
N LEU A 216 -5.57 -2.31 14.78
CA LEU A 216 -5.88 -0.92 14.47
C LEU A 216 -7.21 -0.49 15.09
N ALA A 217 -7.19 0.66 15.76
CA ALA A 217 -8.42 1.27 16.26
C ALA A 217 -9.22 1.89 15.10
N ALA A 218 -10.54 2.03 15.29
CA ALA A 218 -11.45 2.62 14.28
C ALA A 218 -11.07 4.06 13.86
N THR A 219 -10.28 4.76 14.68
CA THR A 219 -9.77 6.12 14.39
C THR A 219 -8.57 6.13 13.43
N LYS A 220 -7.95 4.96 13.15
CA LYS A 220 -6.72 4.82 12.37
C LYS A 220 -7.00 4.47 10.90
N PHE A 221 -5.91 4.39 10.12
CA PHE A 221 -5.93 4.13 8.68
C PHE A 221 -4.87 3.09 8.30
N TYR A 222 -5.07 2.31 7.25
CA TYR A 222 -3.98 1.49 6.70
C TYR A 222 -3.03 2.35 5.87
N VAL A 223 -3.61 3.17 5.00
CA VAL A 223 -2.89 4.11 4.13
C VAL A 223 -3.47 5.51 4.31
N TRP A 224 -2.63 6.50 4.54
CA TRP A 224 -3.00 7.91 4.63
C TRP A 224 -2.14 8.75 3.68
N LEU A 225 -2.76 9.29 2.64
CA LEU A 225 -2.14 10.15 1.65
C LEU A 225 -2.42 11.61 2.00
N THR A 226 -1.37 12.38 2.28
CA THR A 226 -1.54 13.79 2.72
C THR A 226 -1.45 14.77 1.56
N HIS A 227 -0.45 14.63 0.70
CA HIS A 227 -0.23 15.47 -0.49
C HIS A 227 0.43 14.64 -1.59
N MET A 228 -0.36 13.87 -2.33
CA MET A 228 0.13 12.96 -3.38
C MET A 228 -0.18 13.47 -4.78
N SER A 229 0.76 13.40 -5.71
CA SER A 229 0.50 13.75 -7.12
C SER A 229 1.22 12.83 -8.09
N ARG A 230 0.65 12.63 -9.27
CA ARG A 230 1.27 11.80 -10.34
C ARG A 230 1.70 10.41 -9.85
N SER A 231 0.92 9.81 -8.95
CA SER A 231 1.24 8.54 -8.32
C SER A 231 0.21 7.49 -8.66
N GLN A 232 0.68 6.26 -8.81
CA GLN A 232 -0.15 5.11 -9.16
C GLN A 232 -0.17 4.11 -8.02
N PHE A 233 -1.36 3.63 -7.69
CA PHE A 233 -1.66 2.60 -6.71
C PHE A 233 -2.27 1.43 -7.47
N GLY A 234 -1.64 0.26 -7.40
CA GLY A 234 -2.09 -0.93 -8.13
C GLY A 234 -3.03 -1.80 -7.30
N PRO A 235 -3.13 -3.11 -7.65
CA PRO A 235 -4.07 -4.04 -7.03
C PRO A 235 -3.67 -4.43 -5.61
N LEU A 236 -3.85 -3.50 -4.68
CA LEU A 236 -3.63 -3.70 -3.26
C LEU A 236 -4.85 -4.37 -2.62
N TYR A 237 -4.65 -5.48 -1.91
CA TYR A 237 -5.68 -6.08 -1.07
C TYR A 237 -5.55 -5.52 0.34
N ILE A 238 -6.59 -4.85 0.84
CA ILE A 238 -6.68 -4.41 2.22
C ILE A 238 -7.85 -5.14 2.87
N THR A 239 -7.61 -5.75 4.03
CA THR A 239 -8.66 -6.21 4.95
C THR A 239 -8.83 -5.15 6.04
N PRO A 240 -9.69 -4.13 5.85
CA PRO A 240 -9.77 -3.02 6.81
C PRO A 240 -10.49 -3.42 8.10
N GLU A 241 -9.81 -4.18 8.96
CA GLU A 241 -10.40 -4.60 10.23
C GLU A 241 -10.47 -3.43 11.20
N LYS A 242 -11.69 -3.03 11.56
CA LYS A 242 -12.07 -1.86 12.34
C LYS A 242 -11.73 -0.50 11.72
N ALA A 243 -10.47 -0.31 11.36
CA ALA A 243 -9.94 0.93 10.80
C ALA A 243 -10.42 1.20 9.37
N THR A 244 -10.24 2.44 8.90
CA THR A 244 -10.48 2.79 7.49
C THR A 244 -9.31 2.30 6.63
N GLY A 245 -9.59 1.75 5.46
CA GLY A 245 -8.55 1.34 4.51
C GLY A 245 -7.67 2.52 4.10
N ILE A 246 -8.25 3.49 3.39
CA ILE A 246 -7.50 4.59 2.78
C ILE A 246 -8.06 5.93 3.23
N ARG A 247 -7.18 6.85 3.61
CA ARG A 247 -7.47 8.26 3.80
C ARG A 247 -6.69 9.11 2.82
N ILE A 248 -7.33 10.12 2.23
CA ILE A 248 -6.72 11.06 1.30
C ILE A 248 -7.07 12.48 1.74
N ASP A 249 -6.09 13.25 2.19
CA ASP A 249 -6.26 14.64 2.57
C ASP A 249 -5.96 15.61 1.43
N GLY A 250 -5.17 15.18 0.44
CA GLY A 250 -4.73 16.05 -0.62
C GLY A 250 -4.10 15.32 -1.81
N SER A 251 -4.40 15.84 -2.99
CA SER A 251 -3.77 15.52 -4.24
C SER A 251 -3.69 16.75 -5.13
N TYR A 252 -2.58 16.87 -5.88
CA TYR A 252 -2.39 17.92 -6.90
C TYR A 252 -2.65 17.42 -8.33
N GLY A 253 -3.35 16.29 -8.47
CA GLY A 253 -3.66 15.66 -9.75
C GLY A 253 -2.76 14.47 -10.07
N GLY A 254 -3.30 13.55 -10.88
CA GLY A 254 -2.59 12.36 -11.36
C GLY A 254 -2.44 11.26 -10.31
N LEU A 255 -3.26 11.27 -9.25
CA LEU A 255 -3.34 10.15 -8.31
C LEU A 255 -4.33 9.11 -8.84
N VAL A 256 -3.85 7.90 -9.11
CA VAL A 256 -4.64 6.83 -9.72
C VAL A 256 -4.60 5.59 -8.83
N PHE A 257 -5.76 5.04 -8.52
CA PHE A 257 -5.93 3.72 -7.92
C PHE A 257 -6.49 2.78 -8.96
N ASN A 258 -5.90 1.60 -9.11
CA ASN A 258 -6.31 0.58 -10.06
C ASN A 258 -6.43 -0.78 -9.36
N GLY A 259 -7.64 -1.34 -9.33
CA GLY A 259 -7.84 -2.71 -8.86
C GLY A 259 -7.63 -2.94 -7.37
N THR A 260 -7.66 -1.91 -6.53
CA THR A 260 -7.56 -2.06 -5.07
C THR A 260 -8.82 -2.74 -4.50
N LEU A 261 -8.64 -3.74 -3.63
CA LEU A 261 -9.70 -4.47 -2.94
C LEU A 261 -9.76 -4.00 -1.48
N LEU A 262 -10.93 -3.55 -1.04
CA LEU A 262 -11.24 -3.14 0.34
C LEU A 262 -12.30 -4.10 0.90
N ASP A 263 -11.82 -5.20 1.46
CA ASP A 263 -12.63 -6.39 1.67
C ASP A 263 -12.58 -6.89 3.12
N CYS A 264 -13.71 -6.83 3.82
CA CYS A 264 -13.90 -7.39 5.16
C CYS A 264 -14.70 -8.70 5.17
N THR A 265 -14.55 -9.54 4.15
CA THR A 265 -15.15 -10.88 4.10
C THR A 265 -14.78 -11.69 5.35
N GLY A 266 -15.79 -12.35 5.92
CA GLY A 266 -15.65 -13.14 7.14
C GLY A 266 -15.47 -12.32 8.43
N ARG A 267 -15.61 -10.99 8.39
CA ARG A 267 -15.56 -10.14 9.58
C ARG A 267 -16.96 -9.75 10.06
N ASP A 268 -17.15 -9.84 11.37
CA ASP A 268 -18.39 -9.46 12.05
C ASP A 268 -18.54 -7.94 12.21
N GLN A 269 -19.67 -7.51 12.77
CA GLN A 269 -20.01 -6.11 12.97
C GLN A 269 -18.99 -5.32 13.82
N THR A 270 -18.21 -6.00 14.66
CA THR A 270 -17.22 -5.37 15.57
C THR A 270 -15.80 -5.37 15.01
N ARG A 271 -15.54 -6.21 14.00
CA ARG A 271 -14.22 -6.35 13.37
C ARG A 271 -14.15 -5.82 11.95
N ALA A 272 -15.25 -5.76 11.21
CA ALA A 272 -15.28 -5.18 9.87
C ALA A 272 -14.94 -3.68 9.89
N CYS A 273 -14.73 -3.07 8.71
CA CYS A 273 -14.38 -1.65 8.60
C CYS A 273 -15.49 -0.77 9.19
N GLN A 274 -15.18 -0.08 10.30
CA GLN A 274 -16.19 0.68 11.02
C GLN A 274 -16.59 1.95 10.26
N GLY A 275 -15.61 2.67 9.72
CA GLY A 275 -15.80 3.88 8.93
C GLY A 275 -15.93 3.62 7.44
N ALA A 276 -15.84 4.68 6.64
CA ALA A 276 -15.68 4.54 5.20
C ALA A 276 -14.43 3.69 4.88
N ALA A 277 -14.49 2.90 3.82
CA ALA A 277 -13.35 2.17 3.28
C ALA A 277 -12.31 3.16 2.70
N ILE A 278 -12.82 4.21 2.04
CA ILE A 278 -12.04 5.36 1.58
C ILE A 278 -12.65 6.65 2.16
N LEU A 279 -11.83 7.43 2.84
CA LEU A 279 -12.15 8.78 3.31
C LEU A 279 -11.33 9.80 2.52
N ILE A 280 -11.99 10.68 1.78
CA ILE A 280 -11.35 11.76 1.02
C ILE A 280 -11.77 13.10 1.64
N THR A 281 -10.81 13.89 2.11
CA THR A 281 -11.07 15.19 2.75
C THR A 281 -10.54 16.39 1.96
N GLY A 282 -9.78 16.17 0.89
CA GLY A 282 -9.25 17.23 0.06
C GLY A 282 -8.47 16.71 -1.16
N GLY A 283 -8.06 17.64 -2.02
CA GLY A 283 -7.29 17.35 -3.23
C GLY A 283 -8.11 17.24 -4.51
N LYS A 284 -7.44 17.22 -5.66
CA LYS A 284 -8.07 17.15 -6.98
C LYS A 284 -7.40 16.17 -7.94
N GLY A 285 -8.12 15.78 -8.98
CA GLY A 285 -7.59 15.02 -10.11
C GLY A 285 -7.21 13.59 -9.74
N MET A 286 -8.15 12.88 -9.11
CA MET A 286 -7.98 11.50 -8.67
C MET A 286 -8.83 10.56 -9.50
N VAL A 287 -8.29 9.38 -9.80
CA VAL A 287 -9.00 8.31 -10.50
C VAL A 287 -9.00 7.05 -9.65
N PHE A 288 -10.17 6.44 -9.51
CA PHE A 288 -10.41 5.18 -8.83
C PHE A 288 -10.99 4.22 -9.87
N ASP A 289 -10.16 3.35 -10.44
CA ASP A 289 -10.51 2.41 -11.51
C ASP A 289 -10.61 0.98 -10.96
N LYS A 290 -11.80 0.38 -11.11
CA LYS A 290 -12.10 -1.03 -10.78
C LYS A 290 -11.78 -1.41 -9.33
N LEU A 291 -12.08 -0.52 -8.39
CA LEU A 291 -11.95 -0.85 -6.97
C LEU A 291 -13.10 -1.77 -6.53
N TRP A 292 -12.83 -2.60 -5.52
CA TRP A 292 -13.82 -3.49 -4.91
C TRP A 292 -14.07 -3.11 -3.45
N PHE A 293 -15.33 -3.09 -3.05
CA PHE A 293 -15.77 -2.75 -1.70
C PHE A 293 -16.70 -3.84 -1.16
N PHE A 294 -16.35 -4.40 0.00
CA PHE A 294 -17.18 -5.37 0.70
C PHE A 294 -17.16 -5.15 2.22
N ASN A 295 -18.35 -5.08 2.84
CA ASN A 295 -18.54 -5.04 4.30
C ASN A 295 -17.82 -3.88 5.00
N ASN A 296 -18.02 -2.66 4.46
CA ASN A 296 -17.43 -1.41 4.95
C ASN A 296 -18.49 -0.48 5.56
N ALA A 297 -18.08 0.59 6.24
CA ALA A 297 -18.97 1.56 6.88
C ALA A 297 -19.97 0.89 7.84
N VAL A 298 -19.50 -0.11 8.58
CA VAL A 298 -20.36 -0.99 9.39
C VAL A 298 -20.89 -0.28 10.64
N ARG A 299 -20.09 0.58 11.28
CA ARG A 299 -20.50 1.42 12.41
C ARG A 299 -19.78 2.77 12.38
N PRO A 300 -20.12 3.67 11.45
CA PRO A 300 -19.34 4.88 11.19
C PRO A 300 -19.13 5.78 12.42
N ALA A 301 -20.12 5.85 13.32
CA ALA A 301 -20.03 6.62 14.55
C ALA A 301 -18.88 6.18 15.48
N SER A 302 -18.48 4.91 15.45
CA SER A 302 -17.38 4.39 16.28
C SER A 302 -15.99 4.92 15.86
N THR A 303 -15.89 5.54 14.67
CA THR A 303 -14.67 6.24 14.25
C THR A 303 -14.43 7.52 15.05
N GLY A 304 -15.44 8.06 15.74
CA GLY A 304 -15.37 9.35 16.44
C GLY A 304 -15.15 10.56 15.54
N ARG A 305 -15.27 10.41 14.20
CA ARG A 305 -15.05 11.51 13.25
C ARG A 305 -16.27 12.44 13.19
N ASN A 306 -16.00 13.73 13.01
CA ASN A 306 -17.01 14.76 12.76
C ASN A 306 -16.71 15.48 11.43
N PRO A 307 -17.67 15.56 10.48
CA PRO A 307 -18.89 14.76 10.42
C PRO A 307 -18.59 13.25 10.42
N VAL A 308 -19.54 12.46 10.94
CA VAL A 308 -19.51 10.99 10.90
C VAL A 308 -19.51 10.51 9.44
N ASP A 309 -18.80 9.42 9.14
CA ASP A 309 -18.75 8.88 7.78
C ASP A 309 -20.14 8.41 7.32
N ARG A 310 -20.53 8.75 6.08
CA ARG A 310 -21.89 8.53 5.56
C ARG A 310 -21.98 7.58 4.35
N GLY A 311 -20.91 6.89 3.99
CA GLY A 311 -20.89 5.96 2.84
C GLY A 311 -19.70 5.02 2.87
N GLN A 312 -19.68 4.02 1.99
CA GLN A 312 -18.51 3.14 1.83
C GLN A 312 -17.30 3.92 1.31
N VAL A 313 -17.54 4.90 0.44
CA VAL A 313 -16.64 6.02 0.17
C VAL A 313 -17.27 7.29 0.72
N PHE A 314 -16.53 8.04 1.54
CA PHE A 314 -16.97 9.32 2.06
C PHE A 314 -16.04 10.44 1.62
N ILE A 315 -16.62 11.42 0.93
CA ILE A 315 -15.92 12.56 0.34
C ILE A 315 -16.42 13.82 1.02
N ARG A 316 -15.50 14.63 1.56
CA ARG A 316 -15.81 15.90 2.25
C ARG A 316 -14.71 16.92 2.05
N GLY A 317 -14.92 18.12 2.60
CA GLY A 317 -13.95 19.21 2.53
C GLY A 317 -13.88 19.79 1.11
N SER A 318 -12.67 20.06 0.63
CA SER A 318 -12.42 20.73 -0.65
C SER A 318 -12.04 19.79 -1.79
N ALA A 319 -12.35 18.49 -1.66
CA ALA A 319 -12.03 17.52 -2.68
C ALA A 319 -12.80 17.77 -3.99
N GLY A 320 -12.20 17.48 -5.14
CA GLY A 320 -12.95 17.53 -6.39
C GLY A 320 -12.23 16.93 -7.59
N ASP A 321 -12.86 16.97 -8.75
CA ASP A 321 -12.33 16.37 -9.98
C ASP A 321 -11.94 14.89 -9.75
N LEU A 322 -12.93 14.12 -9.28
CA LEU A 322 -12.76 12.72 -8.91
C LEU A 322 -13.48 11.85 -9.94
N LEU A 323 -12.84 10.78 -10.40
CA LEU A 323 -13.45 9.76 -11.24
C LEU A 323 -13.47 8.43 -10.51
N PHE A 324 -14.64 7.84 -10.34
CA PHE A 324 -14.83 6.45 -9.96
C PHE A 324 -15.33 5.70 -11.18
N ASP A 325 -14.52 4.78 -11.71
CA ASP A 325 -14.80 4.05 -12.95
C ASP A 325 -14.80 2.54 -12.69
N GLY A 326 -15.88 1.84 -13.03
CA GLY A 326 -15.97 0.39 -12.88
C GLY A 326 -15.89 -0.14 -11.44
N CYS A 327 -16.03 0.72 -10.43
CA CYS A 327 -15.97 0.34 -9.02
C CYS A 327 -17.13 -0.58 -8.64
N GLN A 328 -16.86 -1.58 -7.81
CA GLN A 328 -17.79 -2.64 -7.42
C GLN A 328 -18.13 -2.54 -5.93
N PHE A 329 -19.41 -2.42 -5.62
CA PHE A 329 -19.94 -2.34 -4.26
C PHE A 329 -20.79 -3.58 -4.00
N SER A 330 -20.14 -4.68 -3.62
CA SER A 330 -20.82 -5.98 -3.49
C SER A 330 -21.77 -5.99 -2.29
N GLY A 331 -22.94 -6.58 -2.49
CA GLY A 331 -23.89 -6.87 -1.41
C GLY A 331 -23.60 -8.19 -0.71
N PHE A 332 -24.57 -8.63 0.09
CA PHE A 332 -24.45 -9.75 1.02
C PHE A 332 -25.23 -11.00 0.60
N ALA A 333 -25.71 -11.06 -0.65
CA ALA A 333 -26.53 -12.21 -1.09
C ALA A 333 -25.76 -13.54 -1.06
N ALA A 334 -24.46 -13.52 -1.34
CA ALA A 334 -23.61 -14.72 -1.39
C ALA A 334 -22.78 -14.92 -0.11
N GLN A 335 -22.67 -13.90 0.74
CA GLN A 335 -21.80 -13.89 1.92
C GLN A 335 -22.38 -12.95 2.98
N THR A 336 -22.29 -13.33 4.25
CA THR A 336 -22.73 -12.48 5.37
C THR A 336 -21.93 -11.17 5.41
N GLY A 337 -22.64 -10.05 5.55
CA GLY A 337 -22.02 -8.77 5.87
C GLY A 337 -22.94 -7.84 6.66
N TYR A 338 -22.37 -6.73 7.10
CA TYR A 338 -22.90 -5.90 8.19
C TYR A 338 -22.95 -4.42 7.85
N THR A 339 -22.67 -4.02 6.60
CA THR A 339 -22.90 -2.62 6.17
C THR A 339 -24.40 -2.31 6.34
N PRO A 340 -24.75 -1.25 7.09
CA PRO A 340 -26.15 -0.92 7.34
C PRO A 340 -26.93 -0.72 6.03
N PRO A 341 -28.18 -1.23 5.94
CA PRO A 341 -29.05 -0.95 4.81
C PRO A 341 -29.18 0.55 4.54
N GLY A 342 -29.14 0.95 3.26
CA GLY A 342 -29.23 2.35 2.87
C GLY A 342 -27.90 3.12 2.95
N THR A 343 -26.80 2.48 3.37
CA THR A 343 -25.46 3.10 3.26
C THR A 343 -25.12 3.33 1.78
N PRO A 344 -24.93 4.57 1.32
CA PRO A 344 -24.56 4.83 -0.06
C PRO A 344 -23.18 4.24 -0.38
N ALA A 345 -23.01 3.79 -1.62
CA ALA A 345 -21.72 3.39 -2.15
C ALA A 345 -20.73 4.56 -2.07
N ILE A 346 -21.18 5.75 -2.48
CA ILE A 346 -20.41 6.99 -2.44
C ILE A 346 -21.30 8.10 -1.86
N TYR A 347 -20.80 8.78 -0.82
CA TYR A 347 -21.39 10.01 -0.28
C TYR A 347 -20.45 11.19 -0.52
N ALA A 348 -20.95 12.26 -1.13
CA ALA A 348 -20.22 13.52 -1.33
C ALA A 348 -20.85 14.68 -0.55
N ALA A 349 -20.12 15.24 0.42
CA ALA A 349 -20.56 16.33 1.28
C ALA A 349 -20.44 17.72 0.60
N THR A 350 -21.03 18.73 1.23
CA THR A 350 -20.88 20.14 0.80
C THR A 350 -19.40 20.55 0.76
N GLY A 351 -19.04 21.34 -0.24
CA GLY A 351 -17.65 21.76 -0.53
C GLY A 351 -16.94 20.86 -1.55
N VAL A 352 -17.43 19.64 -1.75
CA VAL A 352 -16.95 18.72 -2.78
C VAL A 352 -17.48 19.14 -4.16
N THR A 353 -16.68 18.95 -5.21
CA THR A 353 -17.06 19.33 -6.58
C THR A 353 -16.68 18.27 -7.62
N ASN A 354 -17.46 18.16 -8.69
CA ASN A 354 -17.13 17.35 -9.88
C ASN A 354 -16.72 15.89 -9.57
N VAL A 355 -17.58 15.17 -8.86
CA VAL A 355 -17.43 13.72 -8.66
C VAL A 355 -18.13 13.02 -9.82
N LYS A 356 -17.38 12.25 -10.61
CA LYS A 356 -17.91 11.46 -11.72
C LYS A 356 -17.91 10.00 -11.34
N VAL A 357 -19.05 9.34 -11.53
CA VAL A 357 -19.20 7.91 -11.31
C VAL A 357 -19.61 7.26 -12.63
N THR A 358 -18.80 6.35 -13.12
CA THR A 358 -18.94 5.72 -14.43
C THR A 358 -19.01 4.20 -14.28
N ALA A 359 -20.01 3.58 -14.91
CA ALA A 359 -20.21 2.13 -14.93
C ALA A 359 -20.04 1.42 -13.55
N PRO A 360 -20.59 1.95 -12.44
CA PRO A 360 -20.48 1.30 -11.13
C PRO A 360 -21.26 -0.01 -11.12
N LEU A 361 -20.73 -1.01 -10.41
CA LEU A 361 -21.32 -2.33 -10.27
C LEU A 361 -21.76 -2.59 -8.83
N ALA A 362 -22.89 -3.28 -8.68
CA ALA A 362 -23.42 -3.70 -7.39
C ALA A 362 -23.79 -5.18 -7.45
N PRO A 363 -22.80 -6.09 -7.55
CA PRO A 363 -23.06 -7.52 -7.57
C PRO A 363 -23.67 -8.00 -6.24
N ASN A 364 -24.26 -9.20 -6.23
CA ASN A 364 -24.75 -9.87 -5.02
C ASN A 364 -25.75 -9.04 -4.19
N ALA A 365 -26.69 -8.38 -4.86
CA ALA A 365 -27.66 -7.46 -4.26
C ALA A 365 -27.00 -6.26 -3.53
N GLY A 366 -25.89 -5.76 -4.08
CA GLY A 366 -25.24 -4.55 -3.57
C GLY A 366 -26.15 -3.33 -3.62
N THR A 367 -25.92 -2.39 -2.70
CA THR A 367 -26.70 -1.14 -2.65
C THR A 367 -26.36 -0.25 -3.85
N ARG A 368 -27.38 0.06 -4.66
CA ARG A 368 -27.28 0.94 -5.84
C ARG A 368 -27.63 2.39 -5.52
N LEU A 369 -26.93 2.97 -4.55
CA LEU A 369 -27.18 4.33 -4.06
C LEU A 369 -25.91 5.17 -4.11
N LEU A 370 -26.00 6.29 -4.81
CA LEU A 370 -25.09 7.42 -4.72
C LEU A 370 -25.81 8.56 -4.00
N GLN A 371 -25.11 9.27 -3.14
CA GLN A 371 -25.70 10.35 -2.36
C GLN A 371 -24.80 11.58 -2.36
N GLN A 372 -25.43 12.75 -2.46
CA GLN A 372 -24.76 14.04 -2.40
C GLN A 372 -25.48 14.96 -1.41
N GLN A 373 -24.75 15.80 -0.71
CA GLN A 373 -25.36 16.74 0.25
C GLN A 373 -26.04 17.92 -0.45
N SER A 374 -25.62 18.27 -1.65
CA SER A 374 -26.23 19.31 -2.47
C SER A 374 -26.26 18.86 -3.92
N SER A 375 -27.25 19.31 -4.69
CA SER A 375 -27.38 18.94 -6.10
C SER A 375 -26.16 19.39 -6.91
N GLY A 376 -25.79 18.59 -7.92
CA GLY A 376 -24.73 18.92 -8.88
C GLY A 376 -23.30 18.56 -8.45
N ILE A 377 -23.11 17.92 -7.28
CA ILE A 377 -21.78 17.44 -6.86
C ILE A 377 -21.39 16.17 -7.63
N VAL A 378 -22.32 15.23 -7.75
CA VAL A 378 -22.12 13.92 -8.37
C VAL A 378 -22.80 13.88 -9.73
N SER A 379 -22.04 13.44 -10.74
CA SER A 379 -22.53 13.10 -12.09
C SER A 379 -22.41 11.60 -12.32
N LYS A 380 -23.45 11.01 -12.91
CA LYS A 380 -23.53 9.58 -13.23
C LYS A 380 -23.39 9.34 -14.72
N TYR A 381 -22.63 8.33 -15.12
CA TYR A 381 -22.47 7.92 -16.53
C TYR A 381 -22.57 6.40 -16.62
N ALA A 382 -23.37 5.88 -17.57
CA ALA A 382 -23.64 4.44 -17.69
C ALA A 382 -24.05 3.80 -16.35
N ALA A 383 -24.90 4.49 -15.59
CA ALA A 383 -25.33 4.14 -14.24
C ALA A 383 -26.81 4.52 -14.04
N ASP A 384 -27.64 4.19 -15.03
CA ASP A 384 -29.04 4.61 -15.11
C ASP A 384 -29.90 3.89 -14.06
N ASP A 385 -29.52 2.66 -13.71
CA ASP A 385 -30.11 1.82 -12.69
C ASP A 385 -29.65 2.13 -11.26
N TRP A 386 -28.81 3.15 -11.09
CA TRP A 386 -28.36 3.66 -9.78
C TRP A 386 -29.17 4.86 -9.33
N THR A 387 -29.61 4.87 -8.08
CA THR A 387 -30.26 6.05 -7.49
C THR A 387 -29.21 7.10 -7.15
N LEU A 388 -29.45 8.35 -7.55
CA LEU A 388 -28.73 9.53 -7.06
C LEU A 388 -29.68 10.38 -6.23
N SER A 389 -29.43 10.51 -4.94
CA SER A 389 -30.27 11.31 -4.03
C SER A 389 -29.52 12.51 -3.44
N VAL A 390 -30.28 13.52 -3.05
CA VAL A 390 -29.80 14.61 -2.20
C VAL A 390 -30.15 14.26 -0.75
N ALA A 391 -29.17 14.36 0.15
CA ALA A 391 -29.24 13.93 1.56
C ALA A 391 -30.00 14.89 2.47
#